data_AF-A0A6P0P9Q0-F1
#
_entry.id   AF-A0A6P0P9Q0-F1
#
_cell.length_a   1.000
_cell.length_b   1.000
_cell.length_c   1.000
_cell.angle_alpha   90.00
_cell.angle_beta   90.00
_cell.angle_gamma   90.00
#
_symmetry.space_group_name_H-M   'P 1'
#
loop_
_entity.id
_entity.type
_entity.pdbx_description
1 polymer ?
#
loop_
_entity_poly.entity_id
_entity_poly.type
_entity_poly.pdbx_seq_one_letter_code
_entity_poly.pdbx_strand_id
1 'polypeptide(L)' 'MLPDMILDSNTGEGFSVETDFAIVESDDAVAINGAFIVYNSVSGALYYNANGSESGFGDGAQFAVLNNDVSLEANNFKIR' A
#
# COMPACT_ATOMS: atom_id res chain seq x y z
N MET A 1 -21.87 0.60 -10.06
CA MET A 1 -20.75 -0.24 -9.60
C MET A 1 -19.51 0.58 -9.75
N LEU A 2 -18.78 0.80 -8.65
CA LEU A 2 -17.37 1.18 -8.76
C LEU A 2 -16.65 -0.02 -9.42
N PRO A 3 -15.66 0.21 -10.30
CA PRO A 3 -14.87 -0.89 -10.84
C PRO A 3 -14.25 -1.68 -9.68
N ASP A 4 -14.24 -3.01 -9.79
CA ASP A 4 -13.48 -3.85 -8.87
C ASP A 4 -12.02 -3.35 -8.91
N MET A 5 -11.54 -2.76 -7.82
CA MET A 5 -10.14 -2.38 -7.73
C MET A 5 -9.32 -3.67 -7.70
N ILE A 6 -8.33 -3.74 -8.56
CA ILE A 6 -7.31 -4.78 -8.60
C ILE A 6 -5.95 -4.09 -8.61
N LEU A 7 -4.91 -4.79 -8.14
CA LEU A 7 -3.54 -4.33 -8.32
C LEU A 7 -3.23 -4.34 -9.83
N ASP A 8 -3.12 -3.16 -10.45
CA ASP A 8 -3.12 -2.98 -11.91
C ASP A 8 -1.82 -2.35 -12.45
N SER A 9 -0.80 -2.23 -11.60
CA SER A 9 0.52 -1.76 -12.02
C SER A 9 1.15 -2.67 -13.06
N ASN A 10 1.74 -2.05 -14.08
CA ASN A 10 2.51 -2.74 -15.11
C ASN A 10 3.72 -3.44 -14.48
N THR A 11 4.06 -4.62 -14.99
CA THR A 11 5.31 -5.30 -14.63
C THR A 11 6.50 -4.39 -14.93
N GLY A 12 7.39 -4.17 -13.97
CA GLY A 12 8.39 -3.12 -14.13
C GLY A 12 8.98 -2.62 -12.82
N GLU A 13 9.66 -1.49 -12.91
CA GLU A 13 10.11 -0.74 -11.73
C GLU A 13 8.96 0.16 -11.25
N GLY A 14 8.64 0.03 -9.97
CA GLY A 14 7.63 0.79 -9.25
C GLY A 14 6.18 0.48 -9.59
N PHE A 15 5.28 1.04 -8.78
CA PHE A 15 3.85 1.05 -9.05
C PHE A 15 3.55 2.09 -10.14
N SER A 16 2.87 1.66 -11.20
CA SER A 16 2.47 2.55 -12.31
C SER A 16 1.05 3.09 -12.15
N VAL A 17 0.33 2.66 -11.13
CA VAL A 17 -1.04 3.07 -10.80
C VAL A 17 -1.02 3.71 -9.42
N GLU A 18 -1.53 4.94 -9.31
CA GLU A 18 -1.48 5.72 -8.06
C GLU A 18 -2.22 5.06 -6.91
N THR A 19 -3.28 4.29 -7.22
CA THR A 19 -4.07 3.58 -6.21
C THR A 19 -3.46 2.26 -5.76
N ASP A 20 -2.30 1.86 -6.28
CA ASP A 20 -1.67 0.61 -5.87
C ASP A 20 -0.77 0.78 -4.64
N PHE A 21 -0.25 1.99 -4.43
CA PHE A 21 0.66 2.29 -3.33
C PHE A 21 0.41 3.67 -2.74
N ALA A 22 0.37 3.73 -1.41
CA ALA A 22 0.26 4.98 -0.68
C ALA A 22 1.23 5.04 0.51
N ILE A 23 1.64 6.26 0.82
CA ILE A 23 2.39 6.60 2.03
C ILE A 23 1.45 7.36 2.96
N VAL A 24 1.42 6.96 4.23
CA VAL A 24 0.64 7.62 5.28
C VAL A 24 1.52 7.86 6.51
N GLU A 25 1.07 8.74 7.41
CA GLU A 25 1.83 9.14 8.60
C GLU A 25 1.16 8.72 9.92
N SER A 26 0.09 7.92 9.86
CA SER A 26 -0.61 7.42 11.06
C SER A 26 -1.28 6.07 10.84
N ASP A 27 -1.45 5.30 11.91
CA ASP A 27 -2.09 3.98 11.84
C ASP A 27 -3.57 4.05 11.47
N ASP A 28 -4.29 5.09 11.91
CA ASP A 28 -5.69 5.34 11.52
C ASP A 28 -5.82 5.54 10.00
N ALA A 29 -4.84 6.20 9.38
CA ALA A 29 -4.83 6.43 7.95
C ALA A 29 -4.56 5.14 7.16
N VAL A 30 -3.91 4.14 7.74
CA VAL A 30 -3.60 2.88 7.05
C VAL A 30 -4.88 2.12 6.67
N ALA A 31 -5.84 1.99 7.59
CA ALA A 31 -7.07 1.22 7.37
C ALA A 31 -8.16 1.98 6.60
N ILE A 32 -7.97 3.28 6.37
CA ILE A 32 -8.86 4.14 5.57
C ILE A 32 -8.30 4.33 4.16
N ASN A 33 -6.99 4.16 3.96
CA ASN A 33 -6.37 4.32 2.66
C ASN A 33 -6.76 3.15 1.74
N GLY A 34 -7.39 3.49 0.61
CA GLY A 34 -7.85 2.50 -0.36
C GLY A 34 -6.78 1.86 -1.24
N ALA A 35 -5.49 2.18 -1.02
CA ALA A 35 -4.41 1.60 -1.79
C ALA A 35 -4.10 0.16 -1.36
N PHE A 36 -3.67 -0.67 -2.32
CA PHE A 36 -3.35 -2.07 -2.07
C PHE A 36 -2.15 -2.26 -1.14
N ILE A 37 -1.13 -1.44 -1.30
CA ILE A 37 0.04 -1.44 -0.43
C ILE A 37 0.13 -0.09 0.27
N VAL A 38 0.04 -0.11 1.59
CA VAL A 38 0.11 1.12 2.40
C VAL A 38 1.36 1.07 3.28
N TYR A 39 2.20 2.08 3.14
CA TYR A 39 3.38 2.30 3.96
C TYR A 39 3.11 3.39 5.01
N ASN A 40 3.20 3.05 6.29
CA ASN A 40 3.23 4.04 7.35
C ASN A 40 4.68 4.52 7.55
N SER A 41 4.98 5.75 7.15
CA SER A 41 6.33 6.33 7.21
C SER A 41 6.81 6.63 8.63
N VAL A 42 5.90 6.71 9.60
CA VAL A 42 6.22 6.95 11.02
C VAL A 42 6.61 5.66 11.72
N SER A 43 5.90 4.56 11.47
CA SER A 43 6.15 3.26 12.13
C SER A 43 7.03 2.32 11.32
N GLY A 44 7.26 2.62 10.04
CA GLY A 44 7.95 1.72 9.12
C GLY A 44 7.09 0.56 8.62
N ALA A 45 5.84 0.45 9.05
CA ALA A 45 4.99 -0.70 8.78
C ALA A 45 4.42 -0.69 7.35
N LEU A 46 4.38 -1.87 6.73
CA LEU A 46 3.80 -2.12 5.41
C LEU A 46 2.60 -3.05 5.54
N TYR A 47 1.51 -2.67 4.89
CA TYR A 47 0.22 -3.36 4.95
C TYR A 47 -0.24 -3.73 3.55
N TYR A 48 -0.85 -4.91 3.43
CA TYR A 48 -1.59 -5.30 2.26
C TYR A 48 -3.08 -5.14 2.55
N ASN A 49 -3.76 -4.36 1.72
CA ASN A 49 -5.20 -4.13 1.75
C ASN A 49 -5.84 -4.97 0.64
N ALA A 50 -6.48 -6.09 1.02
CA ALA A 50 -7.06 -7.03 0.06
C ALA A 50 -8.43 -6.58 -0.48
N ASN A 51 -9.12 -5.66 0.21
CA ASN A 51 -10.44 -5.17 -0.14
C ASN A 51 -10.43 -3.75 -0.76
N GLY A 52 -9.25 -3.19 -1.07
CA GLY A 52 -9.11 -1.92 -1.77
C GLY A 52 -9.72 -0.75 -0.99
N SER A 53 -10.63 0.02 -1.61
CA SER A 53 -11.22 1.21 -0.97
C SER A 53 -12.22 0.95 0.16
N GLU A 54 -12.57 -0.31 0.43
CA GLU A 54 -13.41 -0.68 1.56
C GLU A 54 -12.64 -0.50 2.89
N SER A 55 -13.34 -0.12 3.95
CA SER A 55 -12.70 0.10 5.26
C SER A 55 -12.06 -1.18 5.81
N GLY A 56 -10.88 -1.04 6.42
CA GLY A 56 -10.10 -2.18 6.92
C GLY A 56 -9.18 -2.77 5.86
N PHE A 57 -8.75 -4.02 6.06
CA PHE A 57 -7.83 -4.72 5.13
C PHE A 57 -8.46 -5.94 4.44
N GLY A 58 -9.72 -6.26 4.75
CA GLY A 58 -10.32 -7.54 4.36
C GLY A 58 -9.53 -8.71 4.94
N ASP A 59 -9.07 -9.61 4.07
CA ASP A 59 -8.16 -10.72 4.44
C ASP A 59 -6.68 -10.30 4.48
N GLY A 60 -6.39 -9.03 4.19
CA GLY A 60 -5.07 -8.44 4.28
C GLY A 60 -4.65 -8.12 5.72
N ALA A 61 -3.37 -7.79 5.89
CA ALA A 61 -2.79 -7.43 7.17
C ALA A 61 -1.44 -6.72 6.97
N GLN A 62 -0.84 -6.31 8.08
CA GLN A 62 0.57 -5.96 8.12
C GLN A 62 1.41 -7.17 7.69
N PHE A 63 2.37 -6.96 6.79
CA PHE A 63 3.26 -8.02 6.32
C PHE A 63 4.75 -7.71 6.50
N ALA A 64 5.13 -6.45 6.77
CA ALA A 64 6.52 -6.08 7.03
C ALA A 64 6.65 -4.83 7.93
N VAL A 65 7.85 -4.65 8.47
CA VAL A 65 8.32 -3.43 9.16
C VAL A 65 9.72 -3.10 8.65
N LEU A 66 9.91 -1.87 8.21
CA LEU A 66 11.22 -1.31 7.86
C LEU A 66 11.81 -0.63 9.10
N ASN A 67 12.92 -1.15 9.61
CA ASN A 67 13.59 -0.63 10.82
C ASN A 67 14.58 0.51 10.53
N ASN A 68 14.69 0.91 9.27
CA ASN A 68 15.62 1.92 8.80
C ASN A 68 14.75 3.13 8.44
N ASP A 69 15.17 4.35 8.78
CA ASP A 69 14.53 5.62 8.35
C ASP A 69 14.69 5.87 6.84
N VAL A 70 14.51 4.81 6.03
CA VAL A 70 14.55 4.86 4.58
C VAL A 70 13.24 5.48 4.12
N SER A 71 13.36 6.56 3.37
CA SER A 71 12.25 7.11 2.59
C SER A 71 11.86 6.10 1.51
N LEU A 72 10.83 5.29 1.79
CA LEU A 72 10.31 4.33 0.82
C LEU A 72 9.36 5.04 -0.15
N GLU A 73 9.67 4.97 -1.43
CA GLU A 73 8.87 5.53 -2.53
C GLU A 73 8.32 4.42 -3.43
N ALA A 74 7.30 4.75 -4.24
CA ALA A 74 6.69 3.80 -5.18
C ALA A 74 7.73 3.17 -6.13
N ASN A 75 8.75 3.92 -6.56
CA ASN A 75 9.82 3.46 -7.45
C ASN A 75 10.80 2.46 -6.79
N ASN A 76 10.73 2.24 -5.48
CA ASN A 76 11.59 1.28 -4.78
C ASN A 76 11.09 -0.17 -4.92
N PHE A 77 9.90 -0.37 -5.48
CA PHE A 77 9.32 -1.69 -5.69
C PHE A 77 9.66 -2.25 -7.08
N LYS A 78 9.62 -3.58 -7.20
CA LYS A 78 9.68 -4.27 -8.48
C LYS A 78 8.41 -5.10 -8.65
N ILE A 79 7.61 -4.78 -9.66
CA ILE A 79 6.37 -5.50 -9.99
C ILE A 79 6.70 -6.61 -10.99
N ARG A 80 6.22 -7.81 -10.73
CA ARG A 80 6.50 -9.04 -11.50
C ARG A 80 5.26 -9.90 -11.68
#